data_AF-A0A7U6REY7-F1
#
_entry.id   AF-A0A7U6REY7-F1
#
_cell.length_a   1.000
_cell.length_b   1.000
_cell.length_c   1.000
_cell.angle_alpha   90.00
_cell.angle_beta   90.00
_cell.angle_gamma   90.00
#
_symmetry.space_group_name_H-M   'P 1'
#
loop_
_entity.id
_entity.type
_entity.pdbx_description
1 polymer ?
#
loop_
_entity_poly.entity_id
_entity_poly.type
_entity_poly.pdbx_seq_one_letter_code
_entity_poly.pdbx_strand_id
1 'polypeptide(L)'
;MAMDMPPMTLEDAERLYDKPAYVQQQGDSGDARSAVEAMREEKNQASAARGEAILDAALQVGVKAGLAWQLTNINKALKLREREFDTVYDFSSLMIQDRVVPPVITEARHLYNQDGNYTLRLSGAAYKIESQARFSSVPPSWREYLSFPLPTFDRTSLVSALVPRSDEEEKVWKLAVREGWKQGVEQANLMLTYGFDRMNRDIDGMRRFSEFARHGQVTLPIISGASIPVTKEGRSMAVDETLLRITALPDFNDNMNVWRSSIATSTTADPVRRAVPTRATSPTPSPAAYPQPAAAKAFAAPGGSGLRAQPGAEGGAQ
;
A
#
# COMPACT_ATOMS: atom_id res chain seq x y z
N MET A 1 41.10 -4.48 -6.02
CA MET A 1 40.38 -4.78 -7.27
C MET A 1 39.40 -5.90 -6.96
N ALA A 2 38.12 -5.57 -6.75
CA ALA A 2 37.10 -6.58 -6.48
C ALA A 2 36.77 -7.28 -7.81
N MET A 3 36.99 -8.59 -7.88
CA MET A 3 36.58 -9.39 -9.05
C MET A 3 35.06 -9.34 -9.17
N ASP A 4 34.58 -8.78 -10.28
CA ASP A 4 33.21 -8.89 -10.75
C ASP A 4 33.01 -10.33 -11.25
N MET A 5 32.69 -11.25 -10.32
CA MET A 5 32.36 -12.64 -10.67
C MET A 5 30.92 -12.72 -11.18
N PRO A 6 30.65 -13.55 -12.20
CA PRO A 6 29.29 -13.76 -12.70
C PRO A 6 28.34 -14.27 -11.60
N PRO A 7 27.03 -13.98 -11.68
CA PRO A 7 26.05 -14.48 -10.72
C PRO A 7 26.07 -16.01 -10.70
N MET A 8 26.12 -16.58 -9.49
CA MET A 8 26.17 -18.02 -9.24
C MET A 8 25.05 -18.74 -10.00
N THR A 9 25.39 -19.68 -10.87
CA THR A 9 24.40 -20.51 -11.57
C THR A 9 23.80 -21.56 -10.63
N LEU A 10 22.67 -22.17 -11.00
CA LEU A 10 22.10 -23.30 -10.23
C LEU A 10 23.13 -24.41 -10.05
N GLU A 11 23.90 -24.72 -11.10
CA GLU A 11 24.98 -25.69 -11.06
C GLU A 11 26.13 -25.26 -10.13
N ASP A 12 26.47 -23.96 -10.08
CA ASP A 12 27.51 -23.44 -9.16
C ASP A 12 27.05 -23.43 -7.69
N ALA A 13 25.76 -23.24 -7.45
CA ALA A 13 25.16 -23.34 -6.13
C ALA A 13 25.12 -24.80 -5.65
N GLU A 14 24.84 -25.75 -6.56
CA GLU A 14 24.91 -27.19 -6.29
C GLU A 14 26.37 -27.68 -6.11
N ARG A 15 27.33 -27.07 -6.82
CA ARG A 15 28.76 -27.47 -6.82
C ARG A 15 29.64 -26.76 -5.81
N LEU A 16 29.11 -25.90 -4.94
CA LEU A 16 29.90 -25.09 -4.01
C LEU A 16 30.82 -25.93 -3.08
N TYR A 17 30.66 -27.26 -3.04
CA TYR A 17 31.44 -28.20 -2.23
C TYR A 17 31.97 -29.46 -2.95
N ASP A 18 31.92 -29.54 -4.28
CA ASP A 18 32.27 -30.78 -4.99
C ASP A 18 33.81 -30.99 -5.08
N LYS A 19 34.33 -32.07 -4.46
CA LYS A 19 35.64 -32.69 -4.81
C LYS A 19 35.35 -33.97 -5.59
N PRO A 20 36.19 -34.35 -6.58
CA PRO A 20 35.74 -35.16 -7.70
C PRO A 20 35.45 -36.61 -7.27
N ALA A 21 34.20 -37.02 -7.40
CA ALA A 21 33.81 -38.42 -7.50
C ALA A 21 32.60 -38.56 -8.42
N TYR A 22 32.61 -39.65 -9.18
CA TYR A 22 31.73 -39.97 -10.29
C TYR A 22 30.24 -40.19 -9.89
N VAL A 23 29.34 -39.74 -10.78
CA VAL A 23 28.10 -40.39 -11.29
C VAL A 23 27.08 -40.88 -10.25
N GLN A 24 25.83 -40.36 -10.29
CA GLN A 24 24.66 -41.02 -10.91
C GLN A 24 23.41 -40.15 -10.75
N GLN A 25 22.76 -39.84 -11.87
CA GLN A 25 21.47 -39.16 -11.91
C GLN A 25 20.38 -40.20 -11.65
N GLN A 26 19.86 -40.23 -10.42
CA GLN A 26 18.63 -40.96 -10.11
C GLN A 26 17.61 -39.94 -9.62
N GLY A 27 16.60 -39.73 -10.47
CA GLY A 27 15.45 -38.89 -10.14
C GLY A 27 14.68 -39.57 -9.03
N ASP A 28 14.68 -38.94 -7.86
CA ASP A 28 13.77 -39.25 -6.79
C ASP A 28 12.94 -38.00 -6.53
N SER A 29 11.65 -38.10 -6.83
CA SER A 29 10.64 -37.06 -6.66
C SER A 29 10.16 -37.03 -5.21
N GLY A 30 11.10 -36.96 -4.27
CA GLY A 30 10.84 -36.85 -2.84
C GLY A 30 11.06 -35.41 -2.37
N ASP A 31 10.13 -34.88 -1.60
CA ASP A 31 10.27 -33.56 -0.97
C ASP A 31 11.30 -33.61 0.17
N ALA A 32 12.07 -32.53 0.36
CA ALA A 32 13.15 -32.48 1.36
C ALA A 32 12.66 -32.80 2.79
N ARG A 33 11.42 -32.43 3.12
CA ARG A 33 10.79 -32.74 4.41
C ARG A 33 10.53 -34.24 4.60
N SER A 34 10.07 -34.93 3.56
CA SER A 34 9.86 -36.37 3.57
C SER A 34 11.19 -37.13 3.73
N ALA A 35 12.28 -36.59 3.17
CA ALA A 35 13.63 -37.14 3.38
C ALA A 35 14.11 -36.98 4.84
N VAL A 36 13.76 -35.88 5.52
CA VAL A 36 14.07 -35.69 6.95
C VAL A 36 13.19 -36.57 7.84
N GLU A 37 11.92 -36.76 7.49
CA GLU A 37 11.02 -37.68 8.19
C GLU A 37 11.53 -39.13 8.12
N ALA A 38 11.98 -39.59 6.96
CA ALA A 38 12.59 -40.91 6.81
C ALA A 38 13.85 -41.09 7.69
N MET A 39 14.70 -40.07 7.78
CA MET A 39 15.87 -40.11 8.69
C MET A 39 15.48 -40.15 10.17
N ARG A 40 14.34 -39.55 10.54
CA ARG A 40 13.84 -39.53 11.92
C ARG A 40 13.32 -40.88 12.37
N GLU A 41 12.82 -41.70 11.45
CA GLU A 41 12.36 -43.07 11.73
C GLU A 41 13.52 -44.06 11.92
N GLU A 42 14.66 -43.84 11.25
CA GLU A 42 15.83 -44.73 11.30
C GLU A 42 16.89 -44.35 12.36
N LYS A 43 16.96 -43.10 12.85
CA LYS A 43 18.04 -42.60 13.73
C LYS A 43 17.58 -41.90 15.03
N ASN A 44 18.50 -41.78 15.99
CA ASN A 44 18.31 -41.10 17.29
C ASN A 44 17.84 -39.63 17.16
N GLN A 45 17.15 -39.11 18.19
CA GLN A 45 16.63 -37.72 18.24
C GLN A 45 17.67 -36.63 17.93
N ALA A 46 18.94 -36.84 18.31
CA ALA A 46 20.03 -35.91 18.01
C ALA A 46 20.37 -35.83 16.51
N SER A 47 20.26 -36.95 15.79
CA SER A 47 20.47 -36.99 14.34
C SER A 47 19.30 -36.35 13.59
N ALA A 48 18.07 -36.53 14.07
CA ALA A 48 16.90 -35.85 13.51
C ALA A 48 16.97 -34.31 13.67
N ALA A 49 17.37 -33.82 14.86
CA ALA A 49 17.55 -32.39 15.09
C ALA A 49 18.66 -31.78 14.21
N ARG A 50 19.73 -32.53 13.96
CA ARG A 50 20.79 -32.14 13.01
C ARG A 50 20.28 -32.12 11.57
N GLY A 51 19.50 -33.12 11.17
CA GLY A 51 18.88 -33.18 9.84
C GLY A 51 17.98 -31.97 9.56
N GLU A 52 17.17 -31.57 10.53
CA GLU A 52 16.34 -30.36 10.44
C GLU A 52 17.19 -29.09 10.30
N ALA A 53 18.24 -28.95 11.11
CA ALA A 53 19.14 -27.80 11.02
C ALA A 53 19.87 -27.72 9.67
N ILE A 54 20.24 -28.87 9.09
CA ILE A 54 20.83 -28.96 7.74
C ILE A 54 19.78 -28.57 6.69
N LEU A 55 18.54 -29.04 6.82
CA LEU A 55 17.44 -28.67 5.93
C LEU A 55 17.19 -27.15 5.96
N ASP A 56 17.09 -26.55 7.13
CA ASP A 56 16.83 -25.11 7.27
C ASP A 56 17.98 -24.27 6.68
N ALA A 57 19.22 -24.66 6.95
CA ALA A 57 20.39 -23.99 6.38
C ALA A 57 20.44 -24.13 4.85
N ALA A 58 20.23 -25.34 4.33
CA ALA A 58 20.18 -25.63 2.90
C ALA A 58 19.09 -24.82 2.20
N LEU A 59 17.89 -24.77 2.80
CA LEU A 59 16.77 -23.98 2.30
C LEU A 59 17.12 -22.50 2.25
N GLN A 60 17.67 -21.95 3.34
CA GLN A 60 18.05 -20.53 3.39
C GLN A 60 19.11 -20.18 2.33
N VAL A 61 20.08 -21.06 2.11
CA VAL A 61 21.08 -20.91 1.03
C VAL A 61 20.40 -20.92 -0.33
N GLY A 62 19.54 -21.91 -0.59
CA GLY A 62 18.77 -22.02 -1.82
C GLY A 62 17.96 -20.76 -2.10
N VAL A 63 17.20 -20.27 -1.12
CA VAL A 63 16.36 -19.07 -1.24
C VAL A 63 17.20 -17.85 -1.61
N LYS A 64 18.28 -17.58 -0.87
CA LYS A 64 19.12 -16.42 -1.15
C LYS A 64 19.76 -16.54 -2.54
N ALA A 65 20.25 -17.73 -2.90
CA ALA A 65 20.90 -18.00 -4.19
C ALA A 65 19.94 -17.81 -5.37
N GLY A 66 18.76 -18.42 -5.31
CA GLY A 66 17.71 -18.29 -6.33
C GLY A 66 17.22 -16.85 -6.47
N LEU A 67 17.05 -16.15 -5.35
CA LEU A 67 16.70 -14.72 -5.33
C LEU A 67 17.78 -13.88 -6.04
N ALA A 68 19.04 -14.04 -5.67
CA ALA A 68 20.15 -13.29 -6.26
C ALA A 68 20.26 -13.51 -7.77
N TRP A 69 20.15 -14.77 -8.19
CA TRP A 69 20.19 -15.15 -9.60
C TRP A 69 19.05 -14.49 -10.38
N GLN A 70 17.82 -14.58 -9.87
CA GLN A 70 16.65 -14.03 -10.55
C GLN A 70 16.67 -12.50 -10.57
N LEU A 71 17.05 -11.83 -9.47
CA LEU A 71 17.22 -10.38 -9.45
C LEU A 71 18.30 -9.92 -10.43
N THR A 72 19.38 -10.67 -10.60
CA THR A 72 20.40 -10.36 -11.60
C THR A 72 19.86 -10.48 -13.02
N ASN A 73 19.04 -11.50 -13.31
CA ASN A 73 18.38 -11.65 -14.60
C ASN A 73 17.37 -10.54 -14.87
N ILE A 74 16.58 -10.17 -13.87
CA ILE A 74 15.64 -9.04 -13.94
C ILE A 74 16.41 -7.75 -14.25
N ASN A 75 17.48 -7.45 -13.51
CA ASN A 75 18.29 -6.25 -13.73
C ASN A 75 18.90 -6.23 -15.14
N LYS A 76 19.38 -7.37 -15.66
CA LYS A 76 19.84 -7.48 -17.05
C LYS A 76 18.71 -7.21 -18.05
N ALA A 77 17.54 -7.79 -17.84
CA ALA A 77 16.38 -7.60 -18.72
C ALA A 77 15.88 -6.13 -18.72
N LEU A 78 15.86 -5.48 -17.57
CA LEU A 78 15.53 -4.05 -17.43
C LEU A 78 16.56 -3.17 -18.14
N LYS A 79 17.85 -3.47 -17.97
CA LYS A 79 18.94 -2.74 -18.63
C LYS A 79 18.89 -2.85 -20.15
N LEU A 80 18.51 -4.01 -20.70
CA LEU A 80 18.35 -4.20 -22.15
C LEU A 80 17.25 -3.32 -22.74
N ARG A 81 16.20 -3.01 -21.98
CA ARG A 81 15.05 -2.19 -22.41
C ARG A 81 15.06 -0.77 -21.84
N GLU A 82 16.15 -0.33 -21.24
CA GLU A 82 16.25 0.95 -20.53
C GLU A 82 15.65 2.14 -21.28
N ARG A 83 15.99 2.31 -22.57
CA ARG A 83 15.46 3.42 -23.39
C ARG A 83 13.95 3.34 -23.63
N GLU A 84 13.42 2.13 -23.75
CA GLU A 84 11.98 1.92 -23.88
C GLU A 84 11.27 2.33 -22.58
N PHE A 85 11.81 1.93 -21.43
CA PHE A 85 11.27 2.33 -20.13
C PHE A 85 11.36 3.84 -19.91
N ASP A 86 12.47 4.48 -20.30
CA ASP A 86 12.63 5.94 -20.21
C ASP A 86 11.57 6.69 -21.05
N THR A 87 11.13 6.10 -22.16
CA THR A 87 10.14 6.71 -23.06
C THR A 87 8.71 6.44 -22.62
N VAL A 88 8.42 5.20 -22.19
CA VAL A 88 7.07 4.77 -21.81
C VAL A 88 6.68 5.30 -20.43
N TYR A 89 7.63 5.32 -19.49
CA TYR A 89 7.43 5.79 -18.11
C TYR A 89 8.04 7.18 -17.91
N ASP A 90 7.56 8.14 -18.69
CA ASP A 90 7.97 9.53 -18.60
C ASP A 90 7.24 10.26 -17.47
N PHE A 91 7.87 10.34 -16.30
CA PHE A 91 7.41 11.15 -15.18
C PHE A 91 7.74 12.64 -15.35
N SER A 92 8.68 12.99 -16.23
CA SER A 92 9.17 14.37 -16.38
C SER A 92 8.08 15.29 -16.93
N SER A 93 7.32 14.82 -17.92
CA SER A 93 6.16 15.55 -18.47
C SER A 93 5.01 15.75 -17.50
N LEU A 94 5.00 15.04 -16.36
CA LEU A 94 3.98 15.17 -15.32
C LEU A 94 4.39 16.14 -14.19
N MET A 95 5.64 16.60 -14.17
CA MET A 95 6.11 17.55 -13.16
C MET A 95 5.37 18.88 -13.24
N ILE A 96 5.09 19.49 -12.09
CA ILE A 96 4.54 20.84 -12.01
C ILE A 96 5.70 21.82 -12.05
N GLN A 97 5.76 22.65 -13.09
CA GLN A 97 6.79 23.67 -13.30
C GLN A 97 8.22 23.11 -13.22
N ASP A 98 8.43 21.85 -13.65
CA ASP A 98 9.71 21.13 -13.65
C ASP A 98 10.42 21.03 -12.28
N ARG A 99 9.70 21.30 -11.17
CA ARG A 99 10.30 21.42 -9.82
C ARG A 99 9.47 20.79 -8.72
N VAL A 100 8.20 20.50 -8.98
CA VAL A 100 7.29 19.89 -8.02
C VAL A 100 6.75 18.58 -8.57
N VAL A 101 6.95 17.51 -7.81
CA VAL A 101 6.31 16.23 -8.06
C VAL A 101 4.83 16.38 -7.70
N PRO A 102 3.89 16.16 -8.65
CA PRO A 102 2.48 16.20 -8.36
C PRO A 102 2.06 15.13 -7.33
N PRO A 103 0.93 15.33 -6.65
CA PRO A 103 0.32 14.30 -5.82
C PRO A 103 -0.04 13.05 -6.61
N VAL A 104 -0.05 11.91 -5.91
CA VAL A 104 -0.50 10.63 -6.45
C VAL A 104 -1.93 10.37 -5.97
N ILE A 105 -2.89 10.33 -6.90
CA ILE A 105 -4.29 10.03 -6.59
C ILE A 105 -4.62 8.58 -6.97
N THR A 106 -5.02 7.76 -6.00
CA THR A 106 -5.60 6.43 -6.24
C THR A 106 -7.11 6.51 -6.42
N GLU A 107 -7.65 5.53 -7.12
CA GLU A 107 -9.07 5.36 -7.38
C GLU A 107 -9.49 3.96 -6.97
N ALA A 108 -10.59 3.86 -6.23
CA ALA A 108 -11.27 2.61 -5.95
C ALA A 108 -12.71 2.70 -6.47
N ARG A 109 -13.10 1.80 -7.37
CA ARG A 109 -14.45 1.76 -7.97
C ARG A 109 -15.31 0.67 -7.35
N HIS A 110 -16.63 0.81 -7.49
CA HIS A 110 -17.61 -0.18 -7.03
C HIS A 110 -17.45 -0.52 -5.55
N LEU A 111 -17.26 0.51 -4.72
CA LEU A 111 -17.07 0.32 -3.30
C LEU A 111 -18.39 -0.05 -2.64
N TYR A 112 -18.40 -1.24 -2.06
CA TYR A 112 -19.41 -1.69 -1.12
C TYR A 112 -18.86 -1.47 0.29
N ASN A 113 -19.35 -0.43 0.98
CA ASN A 113 -19.03 -0.23 2.39
C ASN A 113 -20.30 -0.36 3.21
N GLN A 114 -20.38 -1.44 3.98
CA GLN A 114 -21.47 -1.70 4.91
C GLN A 114 -20.99 -1.37 6.32
N ASP A 115 -21.52 -0.29 6.89
CA ASP A 115 -21.25 0.14 8.26
C ASP A 115 -22.39 -0.34 9.17
N GLY A 116 -22.10 -1.37 9.97
CA GLY A 116 -23.07 -2.07 10.79
C GLY A 116 -24.14 -2.80 9.98
N ASN A 117 -25.33 -2.98 10.58
CA ASN A 117 -26.42 -3.75 9.97
C ASN A 117 -27.40 -2.89 9.15
N TYR A 118 -27.28 -1.56 9.21
CA TYR A 118 -28.31 -0.64 8.70
C TYR A 118 -27.79 0.44 7.75
N THR A 119 -26.48 0.60 7.59
CA THR A 119 -25.92 1.62 6.68
C THR A 119 -25.15 0.95 5.57
N LEU A 120 -25.64 1.11 4.34
CA LEU A 120 -24.95 0.69 3.14
C LEU A 120 -24.57 1.93 2.31
N ARG A 121 -23.27 2.13 2.09
CA ARG A 121 -22.74 3.17 1.21
C ARG A 121 -22.26 2.51 -0.09
N LEU A 122 -22.95 2.84 -1.17
CA LEU A 122 -22.54 2.50 -2.53
C LEU A 122 -21.90 3.75 -3.15
N SER A 123 -20.60 3.68 -3.40
CA SER A 123 -19.87 4.75 -4.09
C SER A 123 -19.43 4.26 -5.47
N GLY A 124 -19.76 5.03 -6.51
CA GLY A 124 -19.32 4.72 -7.88
C GLY A 124 -17.79 4.71 -8.00
N ALA A 125 -17.14 5.71 -7.39
CA ALA A 125 -15.70 5.79 -7.22
C ALA A 125 -15.36 6.51 -5.91
N ALA A 126 -14.24 6.15 -5.29
CA ALA A 126 -13.58 6.94 -4.26
C ALA A 126 -12.15 7.23 -4.68
N TYR A 127 -11.73 8.46 -4.41
CA TYR A 127 -10.39 8.93 -4.70
C TYR A 127 -9.65 9.22 -3.40
N LYS A 128 -8.36 8.94 -3.38
CA LYS A 128 -7.50 9.22 -2.24
C LYS A 128 -6.16 9.75 -2.71
N ILE A 129 -5.65 10.77 -2.06
CA ILE A 129 -4.28 11.24 -2.27
C ILE A 129 -3.36 10.34 -1.44
N GLU A 130 -2.59 9.46 -2.09
CA GLU A 130 -1.62 8.58 -1.43
C GLU A 130 -0.31 9.29 -1.11
N SER A 131 0.09 10.24 -1.94
CA SER A 131 1.30 11.04 -1.74
C SER A 131 1.02 12.49 -2.10
N GLN A 132 1.49 13.40 -1.25
CA GLN A 132 1.30 14.84 -1.41
C GLN A 132 2.38 15.47 -2.31
N ALA A 133 2.09 16.67 -2.82
CA ALA A 133 3.03 17.42 -3.65
C ALA A 133 4.31 17.73 -2.88
N ARG A 134 5.46 17.55 -3.53
CA ARG A 134 6.78 17.83 -2.94
C ARG A 134 7.74 18.43 -3.95
N PHE A 135 8.69 19.24 -3.47
CA PHE A 135 9.79 19.68 -4.32
C PHE A 135 10.71 18.52 -4.68
N SER A 136 11.17 18.50 -5.92
CA SER A 136 12.22 17.60 -6.39
C SER A 136 12.95 18.28 -7.53
N SER A 137 14.28 18.29 -7.49
CA SER A 137 15.13 18.79 -8.57
C SER A 137 15.22 17.80 -9.74
N VAL A 138 14.93 16.53 -9.50
CA VAL A 138 14.93 15.46 -10.49
C VAL A 138 13.54 14.82 -10.48
N PRO A 139 12.92 14.60 -11.66
CA PRO A 139 11.66 13.86 -11.73
C PRO A 139 11.86 12.43 -11.22
N PRO A 140 10.82 11.80 -10.65
CA PRO A 140 10.86 10.38 -10.35
C PRO A 140 11.23 9.57 -11.60
N SER A 141 11.83 8.40 -11.41
CA SER A 141 12.20 7.51 -12.50
C SER A 141 11.75 6.09 -12.19
N TRP A 142 11.43 5.31 -13.24
CA TRP A 142 11.13 3.87 -13.12
C TRP A 142 12.22 3.11 -12.36
N ARG A 143 13.45 3.62 -12.37
CA ARG A 143 14.61 3.06 -11.65
C ARG A 143 14.43 3.04 -10.15
N GLU A 144 13.73 4.02 -9.59
CA GLU A 144 13.46 4.09 -8.15
C GLU A 144 12.50 2.97 -7.70
N TYR A 145 11.70 2.45 -8.63
CA TYR A 145 10.70 1.41 -8.38
C TYR A 145 11.22 0.01 -8.67
N LEU A 146 12.06 -0.12 -9.69
CA LEU A 146 12.55 -1.41 -10.21
C LEU A 146 14.03 -1.67 -9.86
N SER A 147 14.56 -0.98 -8.85
CA SER A 147 15.89 -1.22 -8.30
C SER A 147 15.81 -2.13 -7.09
N PHE A 148 16.30 -3.37 -7.24
CA PHE A 148 16.27 -4.38 -6.18
C PHE A 148 17.66 -4.58 -5.59
N PRO A 149 17.83 -4.51 -4.26
CA PRO A 149 19.11 -4.82 -3.62
C PRO A 149 19.42 -6.31 -3.77
N LEU A 150 20.64 -6.64 -4.19
CA LEU A 150 21.10 -8.02 -4.25
C LEU A 150 21.39 -8.52 -2.83
N PRO A 151 20.96 -9.74 -2.46
CA PRO A 151 21.27 -10.30 -1.15
C PRO A 151 22.77 -10.57 -1.05
N THR A 152 23.36 -10.26 0.11
CA THR A 152 24.76 -10.57 0.41
C THR A 152 24.87 -11.98 0.99
N PHE A 153 25.93 -12.70 0.58
CA PHE A 153 26.24 -14.03 1.08
C PHE A 153 27.50 -13.98 1.93
N ASP A 154 27.37 -14.24 3.24
CA ASP A 154 28.54 -14.60 4.04
C ASP A 154 28.79 -16.10 3.91
N ARG A 155 29.72 -16.45 3.03
CA ARG A 155 30.12 -17.84 2.77
C ARG A 155 30.70 -18.49 4.04
N THR A 156 31.30 -17.70 4.95
CA THR A 156 31.92 -18.17 6.20
C THR A 156 30.91 -18.68 7.21
N SER A 157 29.75 -18.03 7.30
CA SER A 157 28.64 -18.44 8.18
C SER A 157 27.97 -19.73 7.71
N LEU A 158 28.05 -20.06 6.43
CA LEU A 158 27.42 -21.24 5.84
C LEU A 158 28.31 -22.50 5.93
N VAL A 159 29.62 -22.32 5.80
CA VAL A 159 30.61 -23.42 5.79
C VAL A 159 30.92 -23.94 7.21
N SER A 160 30.78 -23.10 8.24
CA SER A 160 31.42 -23.36 9.54
C SER A 160 30.66 -24.31 10.48
N ALA A 161 29.38 -24.62 10.25
CA ALA A 161 28.60 -25.43 11.21
C ALA A 161 27.84 -26.65 10.62
N LEU A 162 27.42 -26.62 9.36
CA LEU A 162 26.38 -27.53 8.84
C LEU A 162 26.73 -28.21 7.49
N VAL A 163 28.01 -28.50 7.26
CA VAL A 163 28.42 -29.30 6.09
C VAL A 163 27.87 -30.74 6.24
N PRO A 164 27.16 -31.28 5.24
CA PRO A 164 26.70 -32.67 5.23
C PRO A 164 27.87 -33.64 5.42
N ARG A 165 27.68 -34.65 6.26
CA ARG A 165 28.71 -35.66 6.58
C ARG A 165 28.38 -37.06 6.05
N SER A 166 27.13 -37.32 5.70
CA SER A 166 26.67 -38.58 5.13
C SER A 166 25.93 -38.38 3.82
N ASP A 167 25.85 -39.42 3.01
CA ASP A 167 25.14 -39.42 1.73
C ASP A 167 23.64 -39.07 1.90
N GLU A 168 23.04 -39.46 3.03
CA GLU A 168 21.67 -39.07 3.40
C GLU A 168 21.54 -37.56 3.67
N GLU A 169 22.46 -36.98 4.46
CA GLU A 169 22.48 -35.54 4.73
C GLU A 169 22.73 -34.74 3.44
N GLU A 170 23.54 -35.28 2.53
CA GLU A 170 23.81 -34.67 1.22
C GLU A 170 22.58 -34.68 0.31
N LYS A 171 21.81 -35.77 0.29
CA LYS A 171 20.54 -35.84 -0.44
C LYS A 171 19.54 -34.80 0.07
N VAL A 172 19.38 -34.70 1.39
CA VAL A 172 18.51 -33.70 2.03
C VAL A 172 18.96 -32.29 1.69
N TRP A 173 20.27 -32.03 1.76
CA TRP A 173 20.85 -30.73 1.38
C TRP A 173 20.51 -30.36 -0.07
N LYS A 174 20.76 -31.25 -1.03
CA LYS A 174 20.50 -31.00 -2.46
C LYS A 174 19.00 -30.74 -2.72
N LEU A 175 18.11 -31.52 -2.10
CA LEU A 175 16.67 -31.32 -2.23
C LEU A 175 16.22 -29.99 -1.62
N ALA A 176 16.69 -29.66 -0.41
CA ALA A 176 16.34 -28.43 0.28
C ALA A 176 16.88 -27.18 -0.43
N VAL A 177 18.10 -27.22 -0.99
CA VAL A 177 18.66 -26.14 -1.81
C VAL A 177 17.81 -25.93 -3.07
N ARG A 178 17.42 -27.00 -3.76
CA ARG A 178 16.59 -26.92 -4.97
C ARG A 178 15.22 -26.32 -4.67
N GLU A 179 14.61 -26.72 -3.58
CA GLU A 179 13.33 -26.18 -3.14
C GLU A 179 13.44 -24.70 -2.74
N GLY A 180 14.46 -24.37 -1.94
CA GLY A 180 14.76 -22.99 -1.57
C GLY A 180 15.02 -22.11 -2.80
N TRP A 181 15.74 -22.63 -3.80
CA TRP A 181 16.00 -21.90 -5.04
C TRP A 181 14.72 -21.49 -5.76
N LYS A 182 13.75 -22.41 -5.91
CA LYS A 182 12.45 -22.11 -6.53
C LYS A 182 11.72 -21.01 -5.76
N GLN A 183 11.69 -21.10 -4.43
CA GLN A 183 11.08 -20.08 -3.57
C GLN A 183 11.78 -18.72 -3.74
N GLY A 184 13.12 -18.70 -3.78
CA GLY A 184 13.89 -17.48 -4.03
C GLY A 184 13.56 -16.82 -5.38
N VAL A 185 13.42 -17.62 -6.44
CA VAL A 185 13.00 -17.15 -7.77
C VAL A 185 11.58 -16.57 -7.73
N GLU A 186 10.64 -17.24 -7.06
CA GLU A 186 9.27 -16.75 -6.91
C GLU A 186 9.23 -15.43 -6.13
N GLN A 187 10.00 -15.32 -5.03
CA GLN A 187 10.11 -14.08 -4.26
C GLN A 187 10.65 -12.92 -5.11
N ALA A 188 11.68 -13.15 -5.94
CA ALA A 188 12.18 -12.12 -6.85
C ALA A 188 11.11 -11.68 -7.86
N ASN A 189 10.31 -12.60 -8.38
CA ASN A 189 9.22 -12.28 -9.31
C ASN A 189 8.12 -11.46 -8.62
N LEU A 190 7.77 -11.80 -7.38
CA LEU A 190 6.82 -11.02 -6.60
C LEU A 190 7.34 -9.59 -6.34
N MET A 191 8.62 -9.45 -5.98
CA MET A 191 9.25 -8.12 -5.83
C MET A 191 9.14 -7.30 -7.11
N LEU A 192 9.34 -7.92 -8.28
CA LEU A 192 9.18 -7.26 -9.57
C LEU A 192 7.74 -6.80 -9.80
N THR A 193 6.76 -7.68 -9.58
CA THR A 193 5.33 -7.36 -9.73
C THR A 193 4.93 -6.19 -8.82
N TYR A 194 5.31 -6.23 -7.54
CA TYR A 194 5.03 -5.13 -6.60
C TYR A 194 5.72 -3.81 -7.02
N GLY A 195 6.94 -3.90 -7.56
CA GLY A 195 7.63 -2.75 -8.13
C GLY A 195 6.85 -2.11 -9.28
N PHE A 196 6.37 -2.92 -10.21
CA PHE A 196 5.50 -2.48 -11.30
C PHE A 196 4.17 -1.90 -10.82
N ASP A 197 3.49 -2.57 -9.88
CA ASP A 197 2.21 -2.10 -9.36
C ASP A 197 2.35 -0.74 -8.68
N ARG A 198 3.42 -0.55 -7.88
CA ARG A 198 3.73 0.74 -7.25
C ARG A 198 4.02 1.82 -8.28
N MET A 199 4.84 1.51 -9.30
CA MET A 199 5.19 2.45 -10.36
C MET A 199 3.95 2.85 -11.18
N ASN A 200 3.14 1.89 -11.61
CA ASN A 200 1.92 2.12 -12.39
C ASN A 200 0.90 2.93 -11.58
N ARG A 201 0.71 2.59 -10.31
CA ARG A 201 -0.15 3.37 -9.41
C ARG A 201 0.30 4.83 -9.30
N ASP A 202 1.60 5.06 -9.16
CA ASP A 202 2.14 6.41 -8.97
C ASP A 202 2.05 7.22 -10.28
N ILE A 203 2.47 6.69 -11.44
CA ILE A 203 2.39 7.40 -12.72
C ILE A 203 0.94 7.69 -13.15
N ASP A 204 0.04 6.71 -12.99
CA ASP A 204 -1.38 6.89 -13.29
C ASP A 204 -2.03 7.85 -12.29
N GLY A 205 -1.61 7.82 -11.03
CA GLY A 205 -2.10 8.74 -10.01
C GLY A 205 -1.67 10.18 -10.26
N MET A 206 -0.46 10.41 -10.77
CA MET A 206 0.01 11.74 -11.19
C MET A 206 -0.74 12.22 -12.44
N ARG A 207 -1.01 11.34 -13.41
CA ARG A 207 -1.84 11.66 -14.58
C ARG A 207 -3.26 12.04 -14.17
N ARG A 208 -3.87 11.25 -13.28
CA ARG A 208 -5.20 11.52 -12.71
C ARG A 208 -5.24 12.87 -11.99
N PHE A 209 -4.20 13.20 -11.22
CA PHE A 209 -4.08 14.52 -10.62
C PHE A 209 -4.10 15.65 -11.66
N SER A 210 -3.34 15.53 -12.75
CA SER A 210 -3.31 16.53 -13.83
C SER A 210 -4.70 16.71 -14.47
N GLU A 211 -5.42 15.62 -14.69
CA GLU A 211 -6.80 15.65 -15.21
C GLU A 211 -7.76 16.33 -14.21
N PHE A 212 -7.69 15.97 -12.93
CA PHE A 212 -8.54 16.52 -11.88
C PHE A 212 -8.29 18.00 -11.66
N ALA A 213 -7.02 18.43 -11.69
CA ALA A 213 -6.65 19.83 -11.61
C ALA A 213 -7.20 20.63 -12.80
N ARG A 214 -7.13 20.09 -14.02
CA ARG A 214 -7.70 20.72 -15.22
C ARG A 214 -9.22 20.86 -15.14
N HIS A 215 -9.89 19.89 -14.52
CA HIS A 215 -11.33 19.91 -14.32
C HIS A 215 -11.77 20.69 -13.07
N GLY A 216 -10.85 21.20 -12.25
CA GLY A 216 -11.18 21.93 -11.02
C GLY A 216 -11.63 21.04 -9.85
N GLN A 217 -11.43 19.72 -9.95
CA GLN A 217 -11.75 18.73 -8.91
C GLN A 217 -10.70 18.68 -7.81
N VAL A 218 -9.47 19.09 -8.10
CA VAL A 218 -8.36 19.17 -7.14
C VAL A 218 -7.64 20.50 -7.32
N THR A 219 -7.19 21.10 -6.23
CA THR A 219 -6.41 22.35 -6.25
C THR A 219 -4.95 22.12 -6.63
N LEU A 220 -4.35 23.06 -7.35
CA LEU A 220 -2.91 23.06 -7.61
C LEU A 220 -2.14 23.51 -6.36
N PRO A 221 -0.91 23.00 -6.13
CA PRO A 221 -0.08 23.48 -5.04
C PRO A 221 0.27 24.95 -5.26
N ILE A 222 0.14 25.76 -4.21
CA ILE A 222 0.58 27.17 -4.26
C ILE A 222 2.03 27.23 -3.78
N ILE A 223 2.90 27.78 -4.64
CA ILE A 223 4.32 27.95 -4.36
C ILE A 223 4.57 29.44 -4.11
N SER A 224 5.20 29.75 -2.98
CA SER A 224 5.70 31.08 -2.67
C SER A 224 7.22 31.08 -2.68
N GLY A 225 7.81 32.15 -3.21
CA GLY A 225 9.24 32.33 -3.31
C GLY A 225 9.70 33.63 -2.66
N ALA A 226 10.87 33.62 -2.03
CA ALA A 226 11.55 34.80 -1.53
C ALA A 226 12.99 34.85 -2.05
N SER A 227 13.40 35.99 -2.59
CA SER A 227 14.80 36.22 -2.98
C SER A 227 15.57 36.80 -1.79
N ILE A 228 16.68 36.16 -1.45
CA ILE A 228 17.57 36.55 -0.36
C ILE A 228 18.93 36.92 -0.98
N PRO A 229 19.27 38.22 -1.06
CA PRO A 229 20.44 38.65 -1.82
C PRO A 229 21.75 38.19 -1.20
N VAL A 230 21.86 38.14 0.13
CA VAL A 230 23.02 37.63 0.84
C VAL A 230 22.58 36.95 2.14
N THR A 231 22.96 35.68 2.30
CA THR A 231 22.83 34.93 3.55
C THR A 231 24.23 34.62 4.05
N LYS A 232 24.58 35.03 5.28
CA LYS A 232 25.85 34.68 5.91
C LYS A 232 25.59 33.78 7.10
N GLU A 233 26.15 32.57 7.07
CA GLU A 233 26.05 31.60 8.16
C GLU A 233 27.44 31.12 8.58
N GLY A 234 27.90 31.62 9.74
CA GLY A 234 29.25 31.34 10.24
C GLY A 234 30.36 31.75 9.27
N ARG A 235 31.03 30.76 8.68
CA ARG A 235 32.12 30.93 7.70
C ARG A 235 31.65 30.77 6.24
N SER A 236 30.37 30.54 6.01
CA SER A 236 29.76 30.37 4.69
C SER A 236 28.92 31.59 4.33
N MET A 237 28.93 31.97 3.06
CA MET A 237 28.07 33.03 2.51
C MET A 237 27.41 32.49 1.25
N ALA A 238 26.08 32.58 1.19
CA ALA A 238 25.29 32.40 -0.01
C ALA A 238 24.93 33.78 -0.55
N VAL A 239 24.98 33.94 -1.88
CA VAL A 239 24.61 35.16 -2.59
C VAL A 239 23.54 34.78 -3.59
N ASP A 240 22.53 35.64 -3.72
CA ASP A 240 21.41 35.50 -4.66
C ASP A 240 20.61 34.20 -4.46
N GLU A 241 20.27 33.90 -3.20
CA GLU A 241 19.50 32.73 -2.82
C GLU A 241 18.01 32.93 -3.15
N THR A 242 17.33 31.85 -3.58
CA THR A 242 15.88 31.84 -3.74
C THR A 242 15.28 30.75 -2.86
N LEU A 243 14.51 31.15 -1.85
CA LEU A 243 13.79 30.25 -0.98
C LEU A 243 12.40 29.98 -1.57
N LEU A 244 12.09 28.71 -1.87
CA LEU A 244 10.76 28.30 -2.34
C LEU A 244 10.06 27.46 -1.27
N ARG A 245 8.76 27.69 -1.08
CA ARG A 245 7.91 26.93 -0.15
C ARG A 245 6.55 26.64 -0.78
N ILE A 246 6.05 25.42 -0.59
CA ILE A 246 4.64 25.09 -0.84
C ILE A 246 3.83 25.65 0.33
N THR A 247 3.01 26.67 0.06
CA THR A 247 2.18 27.34 1.07
C THR A 247 0.79 26.73 1.18
N ALA A 248 0.29 26.10 0.11
CA ALA A 248 -0.95 25.33 0.11
C ALA A 248 -0.74 23.99 -0.59
N LEU A 249 -1.16 22.91 0.08
CA LEU A 249 -1.13 21.57 -0.47
C LEU A 249 -2.38 21.31 -1.33
N PRO A 250 -2.26 20.47 -2.37
CA PRO A 250 -3.40 20.00 -3.13
C PRO A 250 -4.43 19.28 -2.28
N ASP A 251 -5.70 19.63 -2.50
CA ASP A 251 -6.84 19.01 -1.84
C ASP A 251 -8.01 18.86 -2.82
N PHE A 252 -8.90 17.91 -2.52
CA PHE A 252 -10.12 17.71 -3.30
C PHE A 252 -11.08 18.88 -3.09
N ASN A 253 -11.73 19.28 -4.17
CA ASN A 253 -12.73 20.31 -4.15
C ASN A 253 -14.12 19.69 -4.05
N ASP A 254 -14.81 19.92 -2.94
CA ASP A 254 -16.16 19.41 -2.69
C ASP A 254 -17.26 20.18 -3.44
N ASN A 255 -16.95 21.35 -3.99
CA ASN A 255 -17.90 22.16 -4.74
C ASN A 255 -18.00 21.71 -6.21
N MET A 256 -18.94 20.83 -6.49
CA MET A 256 -19.15 20.29 -7.83
C MET A 256 -19.51 21.34 -8.90
N ASN A 257 -19.97 22.54 -8.51
CA ASN A 257 -20.33 23.59 -9.47
C ASN A 257 -19.13 24.19 -10.21
N VAL A 258 -17.92 24.07 -9.65
CA VAL A 258 -16.69 24.54 -10.32
C VAL A 258 -16.04 23.44 -11.17
N TRP A 259 -16.58 22.21 -11.13
CA TRP A 259 -16.06 21.11 -11.91
C TRP A 259 -16.44 21.28 -13.38
N ARG A 260 -15.44 21.33 -14.25
CA ARG A 260 -15.64 21.38 -15.71
C ARG A 260 -15.87 19.95 -16.20
N SER A 261 -17.11 19.63 -16.58
CA SER A 261 -17.55 18.26 -16.85
C SER A 261 -16.86 17.60 -18.04
N SER A 262 -16.23 16.45 -17.80
CA SER A 262 -16.20 15.33 -18.74
C SER A 262 -16.58 14.04 -18.00
N ILE A 263 -17.72 14.06 -17.31
CA ILE A 263 -18.20 12.85 -16.63
C ILE A 263 -18.95 12.01 -17.67
N ALA A 264 -18.38 10.88 -18.06
CA ALA A 264 -19.16 9.73 -18.49
C ALA A 264 -20.11 9.42 -17.32
N THR A 265 -21.36 9.85 -17.43
CA THR A 265 -22.41 9.57 -16.45
C THR A 265 -22.40 8.08 -16.19
N SER A 266 -22.05 7.65 -14.98
CA SER A 266 -22.26 6.28 -14.55
C SER A 266 -23.76 5.99 -14.66
N THR A 267 -24.16 5.31 -15.73
CA THR A 267 -25.50 4.74 -15.88
C THR A 267 -25.60 3.57 -14.91
N THR A 268 -25.72 3.82 -13.60
CA THR A 268 -26.19 2.83 -12.64
C THR A 268 -26.71 3.54 -11.38
N ALA A 269 -28.00 3.31 -11.14
CA ALA A 269 -28.79 3.61 -9.95
C ALA A 269 -29.01 5.10 -9.63
N ASP A 270 -29.92 5.71 -10.38
CA ASP A 270 -30.75 6.80 -9.86
C ASP A 270 -31.54 6.25 -8.66
N PRO A 271 -31.38 6.76 -7.42
CA PRO A 271 -32.24 6.34 -6.33
C PRO A 271 -33.64 6.82 -6.68
N VAL A 272 -34.56 5.88 -6.91
CA VAL A 272 -35.97 6.12 -7.21
C VAL A 272 -36.48 7.30 -6.40
N ARG A 273 -36.58 8.47 -7.03
CA ARG A 273 -37.20 9.66 -6.45
C ARG A 273 -38.70 9.36 -6.45
N ARG A 274 -39.17 8.68 -5.41
CA ARG A 274 -40.58 8.37 -5.25
C ARG A 274 -41.31 9.71 -5.22
N ALA A 275 -42.04 10.03 -6.29
CA ALA A 275 -42.83 11.24 -6.38
C ALA A 275 -43.77 11.29 -5.17
N VAL A 276 -43.69 12.37 -4.39
CA VAL A 276 -44.65 12.63 -3.33
C VAL A 276 -46.02 12.72 -4.01
N PRO A 277 -47.03 11.92 -3.63
CA PRO A 277 -48.34 12.05 -4.24
C PRO A 277 -48.86 13.46 -3.97
N THR A 278 -49.08 14.22 -5.04
CA THR A 278 -49.70 15.53 -4.99
C THR A 278 -51.07 15.36 -4.36
N ARG A 279 -51.24 15.88 -3.14
CA ARG A 279 -52.55 15.92 -2.48
C ARG A 279 -53.48 16.74 -3.37
N ALA A 280 -54.45 16.05 -3.98
CA ALA A 280 -55.52 16.70 -4.72
C ALA A 280 -56.21 17.72 -3.80
N THR A 281 -56.30 18.95 -4.28
CA THR A 281 -57.08 20.03 -3.67
C THR A 281 -58.56 19.67 -3.70
N SER A 282 -59.12 19.33 -2.54
CA SER A 282 -60.58 19.27 -2.35
C SER A 282 -61.13 20.71 -2.32
N PRO A 283 -62.28 20.99 -2.96
CA PRO A 283 -62.83 22.34 -3.04
C PRO A 283 -63.44 22.80 -1.71
N THR A 284 -63.33 24.10 -1.45
CA THR A 284 -63.88 24.82 -0.29
C THR A 284 -65.42 24.88 -0.33
N PRO A 285 -66.14 24.57 0.76
CA PRO A 285 -67.50 25.05 0.95
C PRO A 285 -67.54 26.39 1.73
N SER A 286 -68.38 27.31 1.25
CA SER A 286 -68.67 28.63 1.81
C SER A 286 -69.50 28.58 3.12
N PRO A 287 -69.61 29.68 3.90
CA PRO A 287 -69.92 29.64 5.33
C PRO A 287 -71.42 29.77 5.65
N ALA A 288 -71.87 29.13 6.75
CA ALA A 288 -73.13 29.45 7.41
C ALA A 288 -72.99 29.32 8.94
N ALA A 289 -73.65 30.24 9.63
CA ALA A 289 -73.43 30.68 11.01
C ALA A 289 -73.84 29.71 12.12
N TYR A 290 -73.18 29.82 13.29
CA TYR A 290 -73.72 29.38 14.57
C TYR A 290 -73.49 30.45 15.67
N PRO A 291 -74.45 30.66 16.60
CA PRO A 291 -74.42 31.76 17.56
C PRO A 291 -73.61 31.46 18.85
N GLN A 292 -73.31 32.56 19.54
CA GLN A 292 -72.50 32.76 20.74
C GLN A 292 -73.02 32.06 22.02
N PRO A 293 -72.16 31.58 22.94
CA PRO A 293 -72.61 30.99 24.21
C PRO A 293 -72.76 32.05 25.34
N ALA A 294 -73.84 31.91 26.13
CA ALA A 294 -74.09 32.63 27.38
C ALA A 294 -73.65 31.83 28.62
N ALA A 295 -73.49 32.53 29.74
CA ALA A 295 -72.65 32.17 30.88
C ALA A 295 -73.31 31.37 32.04
N ALA A 296 -72.41 30.83 32.88
CA ALA A 296 -72.44 30.66 34.35
C ALA A 296 -72.83 29.29 34.95
N LYS A 297 -71.98 28.74 35.83
CA LYS A 297 -71.93 28.98 37.30
C LYS A 297 -70.82 28.16 37.98
N ALA A 298 -70.31 28.69 39.10
CA ALA A 298 -69.26 28.12 39.96
C ALA A 298 -69.84 27.42 41.21
N PHE A 299 -69.17 26.37 41.71
CA PHE A 299 -69.21 25.78 43.08
C PHE A 299 -68.15 24.64 43.09
N ALA A 300 -67.42 24.22 44.13
CA ALA A 300 -66.87 24.73 45.39
C ALA A 300 -65.81 23.68 45.82
N ALA A 301 -64.75 24.09 46.54
CA ALA A 301 -63.80 23.18 47.21
C ALA A 301 -64.37 22.72 48.57
N PRO A 302 -63.83 21.66 49.23
CA PRO A 302 -62.76 21.90 50.21
C PRO A 302 -61.78 20.73 50.55
N GLY A 303 -60.67 21.09 51.19
CA GLY A 303 -59.95 20.28 52.21
C GLY A 303 -58.75 19.46 51.70
N GLY A 304 -57.54 19.50 52.29
CA GLY A 304 -57.02 20.20 53.47
C GLY A 304 -55.60 19.71 53.77
N SER A 305 -54.84 20.54 54.51
CA SER A 305 -53.66 20.21 55.35
C SER A 305 -52.43 19.58 54.66
N GLY A 306 -51.19 20.03 54.85
CA GLY A 306 -50.58 20.95 55.79
C GLY A 306 -49.08 20.60 55.93
N LEU A 307 -48.27 21.61 56.27
CA LEU A 307 -46.87 21.56 56.74
C LEU A 307 -45.78 21.06 55.76
N ARG A 308 -44.51 21.44 55.88
CA ARG A 308 -43.72 22.60 56.34
C ARG A 308 -42.26 22.17 56.08
N ALA A 309 -41.43 23.12 55.69
CA ALA A 309 -39.99 22.96 55.39
C ALA A 309 -39.14 22.33 56.51
N GLN A 310 -38.02 21.65 56.17
CA GLN A 310 -36.65 22.19 56.29
C GLN A 310 -35.52 21.18 55.92
N PRO A 311 -34.26 21.65 55.75
CA PRO A 311 -33.17 20.98 55.02
C PRO A 311 -32.09 20.34 55.90
N GLY A 312 -31.18 19.58 55.26
CA GLY A 312 -29.88 19.11 55.77
C GLY A 312 -29.27 18.14 54.75
N ALA A 313 -28.16 18.45 54.06
CA ALA A 313 -26.76 18.50 54.50
C ALA A 313 -26.01 17.17 54.29
N GLU A 314 -24.80 17.32 53.72
CA GLU A 314 -23.62 16.42 53.74
C GLU A 314 -23.28 15.46 52.57
N GLY A 315 -21.99 15.51 52.20
CA GLY A 315 -21.20 14.56 51.42
C GLY A 315 -20.78 15.12 50.04
N GLY A 316 -19.56 15.57 49.74
CA GLY A 316 -18.24 15.36 50.36
C GLY A 316 -17.27 14.76 49.32
N ALA A 317 -16.24 15.53 48.95
CA ALA A 317 -14.95 15.15 48.33
C ALA A 317 -14.90 14.54 46.91
N GLN A 318 -14.39 15.30 45.94
CA GLN A 318 -13.03 15.22 45.39
C GLN A 318 -12.72 16.43 44.50
#